data_AF-A0A0R3K839-F1
#
_entry.id   AF-A0A0R3K839-F1
#
_cell.length_a   1.000
_cell.length_b   1.000
_cell.length_c   1.000
_cell.angle_alpha   90.00
_cell.angle_beta   90.00
_cell.angle_gamma   90.00
#
_symmetry.space_group_name_H-M   'P 1'
#
loop_
_entity.id
_entity.type
_entity.pdbx_description
1 polymer ?
#
loop_
_entity_poly.entity_id
_entity_poly.type
_entity_poly.pdbx_seq_one_letter_code
_entity_poly.pdbx_strand_id
1 'polypeptide(L)'
;MKDGCEWTHSTHGKVFRVSEVRELHFLLVADLRGFFFNPHRPDGVTFQADVPPVHISVKPREPEQDGSGSHHGLDCRVLSSRMVDPELWEFASALIDKRFKMYPGVQIELPLLRDKQELINGSGKIAEGFGVPLELYPPELQNICDAAANDLRSTAERFFKLLRWQQEIDGPHHVFEWDPALYWRTSPSGEYYIVGRRQQTSIGRSPAGIEWEEADERDFRDLWAKVEAAEPLGHELLREAQGAVRAAPRSALLLAASALEAGIKTHIARLAPETEWLMMEAPAPPVNKMLRDYLPQLHAAKGVGLAEWGKLRPLFKEAEELAKHRNKLTHSGEMPEAVIAKLPSFLDTVSDLLYILDVVEGNEWARHNVQFKTRALLDWPTTRRRRRYIIRATHPSMLFDD
;
A
#
# COMPACT_ATOMS: atom_id res chain seq x y z
N MET A 1 -1.17 -51.31 -35.28
CA MET A 1 -2.23 -50.92 -34.33
C MET A 1 -1.62 -50.83 -32.94
N LYS A 2 -1.15 -49.64 -32.55
CA LYS A 2 -0.88 -49.26 -31.16
C LYS A 2 -0.93 -47.73 -31.11
N ASP A 3 -2.14 -47.18 -31.02
CA ASP A 3 -2.34 -45.78 -30.66
C ASP A 3 -2.76 -45.75 -29.20
N GLY A 4 -1.81 -45.43 -28.33
CA GLY A 4 -2.07 -45.06 -26.95
C GLY A 4 -2.42 -43.57 -26.90
N CYS A 5 -3.70 -43.25 -26.72
CA CYS A 5 -4.12 -41.91 -26.31
C CYS A 5 -3.92 -41.80 -24.79
N GLU A 6 -2.95 -40.99 -24.37
CA GLU A 6 -2.84 -40.55 -22.98
C GLU A 6 -3.80 -39.39 -22.73
N TRP A 7 -4.64 -39.54 -21.70
CA TRP A 7 -5.58 -38.54 -21.23
C TRP A 7 -5.06 -37.97 -19.91
N THR A 8 -5.00 -36.64 -19.77
CA THR A 8 -4.73 -35.99 -18.48
C THR A 8 -6.01 -35.40 -17.92
N HIS A 9 -6.32 -35.72 -16.67
CA HIS A 9 -7.52 -35.23 -15.98
C HIS A 9 -7.30 -33.82 -15.40
N SER A 10 -8.17 -32.89 -15.77
CA SER A 10 -8.35 -31.58 -15.10
C SER A 10 -9.51 -31.67 -14.10
N THR A 11 -9.40 -30.93 -12.99
CA THR A 11 -10.32 -30.87 -11.84
C THR A 11 -11.75 -30.40 -12.18
N HIS A 12 -12.06 -30.12 -13.45
CA HIS A 12 -13.38 -29.67 -13.93
C HIS A 12 -14.01 -30.55 -15.03
N GLY A 13 -13.53 -31.80 -15.24
CA GLY A 13 -14.29 -32.80 -15.98
C GLY A 13 -14.47 -32.60 -17.49
N LYS A 14 -13.77 -31.64 -18.12
CA LYS A 14 -13.64 -31.60 -19.59
C LYS A 14 -12.40 -32.39 -20.02
N VAL A 15 -12.64 -33.40 -20.87
CA VAL A 15 -11.61 -34.24 -21.46
C VAL A 15 -11.19 -33.61 -22.79
N PHE A 16 -9.96 -33.08 -22.85
CA PHE A 16 -9.40 -32.49 -24.07
C PHE A 16 -8.44 -33.47 -24.74
N ARG A 17 -8.36 -33.43 -26.07
CA ARG A 17 -7.24 -34.05 -26.80
C ARG A 17 -5.99 -33.22 -26.54
N VAL A 18 -4.85 -33.88 -26.26
CA VAL A 18 -3.54 -33.25 -26.04
C VAL A 18 -3.14 -32.29 -27.19
N SER A 19 -3.72 -32.44 -28.38
CA SER A 19 -3.49 -31.60 -29.56
C SER A 19 -4.14 -30.21 -29.56
N GLU A 20 -4.94 -29.84 -28.56
CA GLU A 20 -5.71 -28.58 -28.57
C GLU A 20 -5.33 -27.57 -27.48
N VAL A 21 -4.54 -27.93 -26.46
CA VAL A 21 -4.12 -26.97 -25.42
C VAL A 21 -2.96 -26.11 -25.91
N ARG A 22 -2.94 -24.84 -25.51
CA ARG A 22 -1.85 -23.89 -25.83
C ARG A 22 -1.11 -23.46 -24.58
N GLU A 23 0.16 -23.13 -24.74
CA GLU A 23 1.01 -22.71 -23.62
C GLU A 23 0.94 -21.19 -23.41
N LEU A 24 0.80 -20.80 -22.14
CA LEU A 24 0.91 -19.41 -21.68
C LEU A 24 2.07 -19.35 -20.69
N HIS A 25 3.07 -18.52 -21.00
CA HIS A 25 4.26 -18.37 -20.17
C HIS A 25 4.09 -17.20 -19.24
N PHE A 26 4.33 -17.42 -17.95
CA PHE A 26 4.26 -16.42 -16.90
C PHE A 26 5.66 -16.05 -16.41
N LEU A 27 5.83 -14.78 -16.05
CA LEU A 27 7.01 -14.22 -15.44
C LEU A 27 6.58 -13.37 -14.25
N LEU A 28 7.03 -13.73 -13.06
CA LEU A 28 6.94 -12.86 -11.88
C LEU A 28 8.19 -11.99 -11.84
N VAL A 29 8.04 -10.67 -11.78
CA VAL A 29 9.13 -9.71 -11.58
C VAL A 29 8.95 -9.06 -10.21
N ALA A 30 10.00 -9.12 -9.39
CA ALA A 30 9.96 -8.66 -8.02
C ALA A 30 11.20 -7.87 -7.64
N ASP A 31 10.92 -6.82 -6.88
CA ASP A 31 11.88 -5.90 -6.33
C ASP A 31 12.35 -6.39 -4.94
N LEU A 32 13.64 -6.66 -4.81
CA LEU A 32 14.25 -7.10 -3.55
C LEU A 32 15.10 -5.99 -2.94
N ARG A 33 14.67 -5.50 -1.78
CA ARG A 33 15.47 -4.59 -0.94
C ARG A 33 16.06 -5.35 0.24
N GLY A 34 17.28 -4.99 0.64
CA GLY A 34 17.99 -5.64 1.75
C GLY A 34 18.65 -6.98 1.40
N PHE A 35 18.57 -7.42 0.14
CA PHE A 35 19.40 -8.51 -0.40
C PHE A 35 20.44 -7.91 -1.34
N PHE A 36 21.69 -8.37 -1.26
CA PHE A 36 22.77 -7.93 -2.14
C PHE A 36 23.79 -9.07 -2.34
N PHE A 37 24.56 -8.99 -3.42
CA PHE A 37 25.66 -9.91 -3.68
C PHE A 37 26.93 -9.47 -2.96
N ASN A 38 27.52 -10.39 -2.20
CA ASN A 38 28.85 -10.26 -1.64
C ASN A 38 29.64 -11.57 -1.88
N PRO A 39 30.69 -11.56 -2.71
CA PRO A 39 31.25 -10.42 -3.42
C PRO A 39 30.33 -9.90 -4.55
N HIS A 40 30.69 -8.72 -5.06
CA HIS A 40 30.05 -8.06 -6.20
C HIS A 40 29.79 -9.04 -7.37
N ARG A 41 28.55 -9.07 -7.90
CA ARG A 41 28.14 -9.96 -9.00
C ARG A 41 27.17 -9.28 -9.99
N PRO A 42 27.67 -8.46 -10.93
CA PRO A 42 26.84 -7.68 -11.85
C PRO A 42 25.96 -8.55 -12.77
N ASP A 43 26.44 -9.75 -13.14
CA ASP A 43 25.67 -10.69 -13.97
C ASP A 43 24.55 -11.40 -13.21
N GLY A 44 24.57 -11.31 -11.88
CA GLY A 44 23.66 -11.99 -10.96
C GLY A 44 23.77 -13.52 -10.95
N VAL A 45 22.69 -14.19 -10.55
CA VAL A 45 22.58 -15.65 -10.46
C VAL A 45 21.34 -16.16 -11.16
N THR A 46 21.43 -17.38 -11.64
CA THR A 46 20.28 -18.14 -12.13
C THR A 46 20.24 -19.48 -11.39
N PHE A 47 19.05 -19.87 -10.97
CA PHE A 47 18.75 -21.14 -10.33
C PHE A 47 17.67 -21.86 -11.15
N GLN A 48 17.92 -23.13 -11.43
CA GLN A 48 16.98 -24.01 -12.11
C GLN A 48 16.82 -25.29 -11.30
N ALA A 49 15.59 -25.75 -11.16
CA ALA A 49 15.29 -27.05 -10.58
C ALA A 49 14.17 -27.70 -11.38
N ASP A 50 14.22 -29.02 -11.50
CA ASP A 50 13.24 -29.81 -12.26
C ASP A 50 12.01 -30.19 -11.41
N VAL A 51 12.13 -30.15 -10.08
CA VAL A 51 11.08 -30.58 -9.14
C VAL A 51 10.97 -29.64 -7.92
N PRO A 52 9.94 -28.77 -7.85
CA PRO A 52 9.06 -28.38 -8.96
C PRO A 52 9.86 -27.63 -10.04
N PRO A 53 9.43 -27.69 -11.32
CA PRO A 53 10.10 -27.00 -12.41
C PRO A 53 10.05 -25.48 -12.16
N VAL A 54 11.22 -24.88 -11.94
CA VAL A 54 11.34 -23.44 -11.73
C VAL A 54 12.62 -22.91 -12.37
N HIS A 55 12.51 -21.72 -12.93
CA HIS A 55 13.66 -20.90 -13.30
C HIS A 55 13.59 -19.57 -12.54
N ILE A 56 14.59 -19.33 -11.68
CA ILE A 56 14.74 -18.09 -10.91
C ILE A 56 15.99 -17.38 -11.39
N SER A 57 15.89 -16.10 -11.72
CA SER A 57 17.04 -15.23 -11.98
C SER A 57 17.02 -14.07 -11.00
N VAL A 58 18.16 -13.77 -10.40
CA VAL A 58 18.32 -12.64 -9.47
C VAL A 58 19.50 -11.82 -9.94
N LYS A 59 19.29 -10.53 -10.21
CA LYS A 59 20.33 -9.62 -10.73
C LYS A 59 20.28 -8.27 -10.04
N PRO A 60 21.38 -7.53 -9.97
CA PRO A 60 21.32 -6.12 -9.57
C PRO A 60 20.47 -5.33 -10.56
N ARG A 61 19.71 -4.35 -10.07
CA ARG A 61 18.88 -3.50 -10.95
C ARG A 61 19.71 -2.60 -11.86
N GLU A 62 20.79 -2.07 -11.30
CA GLU A 62 21.70 -1.16 -11.98
C GLU A 62 23.12 -1.73 -11.93
N PRO A 63 23.39 -2.84 -12.65
CA PRO A 63 24.63 -3.60 -12.50
C PRO A 63 25.89 -2.82 -12.84
N GLU A 64 25.79 -1.77 -13.66
CA GLU A 64 26.88 -0.88 -14.02
C GLU A 64 27.24 0.13 -12.90
N GLN A 65 26.26 0.50 -12.06
CA GLN A 65 26.42 1.49 -10.97
C GLN A 65 26.56 0.83 -9.59
N ASP A 66 25.85 -0.28 -9.38
CA ASP A 66 25.77 -1.06 -8.14
C ASP A 66 25.52 -2.53 -8.50
N GLY A 67 26.53 -3.23 -9.01
CA GLY A 67 26.35 -4.65 -9.30
C GLY A 67 26.36 -5.55 -8.07
N SER A 68 26.49 -5.00 -6.85
CA SER A 68 26.12 -5.72 -5.63
C SER A 68 24.61 -5.68 -5.39
N GLY A 69 23.92 -4.62 -5.82
CA GLY A 69 22.54 -4.35 -5.48
C GLY A 69 22.34 -3.86 -4.04
N SER A 70 23.37 -3.33 -3.38
CA SER A 70 23.28 -2.86 -1.99
C SER A 70 22.47 -1.56 -1.85
N HIS A 71 22.50 -0.70 -2.87
CA HIS A 71 21.83 0.60 -2.89
C HIS A 71 20.57 0.57 -3.75
N HIS A 72 20.64 -0.06 -4.93
CA HIS A 72 19.53 -0.11 -5.89
C HIS A 72 18.68 -1.38 -5.77
N GLY A 73 19.12 -2.35 -4.95
CA GLY A 73 18.45 -3.63 -4.74
C GLY A 73 18.68 -4.61 -5.89
N LEU A 74 18.01 -5.75 -5.77
CA LEU A 74 18.01 -6.81 -6.78
C LEU A 74 16.66 -6.88 -7.50
N ASP A 75 16.70 -7.23 -8.78
CA ASP A 75 15.57 -7.69 -9.60
C ASP A 75 15.51 -9.22 -9.54
N CYS A 76 14.36 -9.76 -9.15
CA CYS A 76 14.08 -11.18 -9.11
C CYS A 76 13.03 -11.55 -10.15
N ARG A 77 13.35 -12.56 -10.95
CA ARG A 77 12.51 -13.08 -12.03
C ARG A 77 12.25 -14.55 -11.82
N VAL A 78 10.98 -14.94 -11.79
CA VAL A 78 10.56 -16.36 -11.68
C VAL A 78 9.68 -16.71 -12.86
N LEU A 79 10.02 -17.78 -13.57
CA LEU A 79 9.29 -18.23 -14.75
C LEU A 79 8.54 -19.53 -14.50
N SER A 80 7.36 -19.65 -15.11
CA SER A 80 6.58 -20.88 -15.21
C SER A 80 5.72 -20.83 -16.47
N SER A 81 5.27 -21.98 -16.95
CA SER A 81 4.29 -22.08 -18.03
C SER A 81 3.07 -22.86 -17.58
N ARG A 82 1.92 -22.56 -18.20
CA ARG A 82 0.69 -23.32 -17.99
C ARG A 82 0.02 -23.63 -19.33
N MET A 83 -0.54 -24.82 -19.44
CA MET A 83 -1.42 -25.18 -20.54
C MET A 83 -2.81 -24.57 -20.30
N VAL A 84 -3.36 -23.93 -21.31
CA VAL A 84 -4.66 -23.26 -21.28
C VAL A 84 -5.48 -23.60 -22.53
N ASP A 85 -6.80 -23.45 -22.40
CA ASP A 85 -7.72 -23.65 -23.52
C ASP A 85 -7.44 -22.62 -24.65
N PRO A 86 -7.63 -22.98 -25.93
CA PRO A 86 -7.41 -22.07 -27.08
C PRO A 86 -8.10 -20.73 -26.96
N GLU A 87 -9.34 -20.71 -26.47
CA GLU A 87 -10.12 -19.47 -26.36
C GLU A 87 -9.53 -18.51 -25.33
N LEU A 88 -9.01 -19.05 -24.22
CA LEU A 88 -8.32 -18.27 -23.19
C LEU A 88 -6.97 -17.77 -23.69
N TRP A 89 -6.24 -18.61 -24.44
CA TRP A 89 -5.00 -18.22 -25.10
C TRP A 89 -5.23 -17.10 -26.12
N GLU A 90 -6.28 -17.21 -26.94
CA GLU A 90 -6.65 -16.17 -27.91
C GLU A 90 -7.03 -14.86 -27.21
N PHE A 91 -7.75 -14.93 -26.09
CA PHE A 91 -8.06 -13.75 -25.29
C PHE A 91 -6.78 -13.08 -24.76
N ALA A 92 -5.85 -13.85 -24.18
CA ALA A 92 -4.57 -13.33 -23.72
C ALA A 92 -3.73 -12.74 -24.87
N SER A 93 -3.71 -13.41 -26.03
CA SER A 93 -3.03 -12.91 -27.24
C SER A 93 -3.65 -11.59 -27.72
N ALA A 94 -4.97 -11.48 -27.73
CA ALA A 94 -5.65 -10.25 -28.13
C ALA A 94 -5.29 -9.09 -27.18
N LEU A 95 -5.21 -9.33 -25.87
CA LEU A 95 -4.80 -8.31 -24.89
C LEU A 95 -3.35 -7.85 -25.11
N ILE A 96 -2.46 -8.78 -25.44
CA ILE A 96 -1.08 -8.46 -25.84
C ILE A 96 -1.08 -7.52 -27.06
N ASP A 97 -1.94 -7.80 -28.05
CA ASP A 97 -2.14 -6.98 -29.25
C ASP A 97 -3.01 -5.73 -29.03
N LYS A 98 -3.22 -5.32 -27.77
CA LYS A 98 -4.01 -4.14 -27.37
C LYS A 98 -5.46 -4.17 -27.87
N ARG A 99 -6.06 -5.37 -27.90
CA ARG A 99 -7.49 -5.58 -28.16
C ARG A 99 -8.18 -6.36 -27.05
N PHE A 100 -9.37 -5.91 -26.70
CA PHE A 100 -10.28 -6.59 -25.81
C PHE A 100 -11.28 -7.41 -26.64
N LYS A 101 -11.32 -8.73 -26.44
CA LYS A 101 -12.26 -9.64 -27.09
C LYS A 101 -13.40 -9.92 -26.12
N MET A 102 -14.65 -9.70 -26.53
CA MET A 102 -15.80 -10.10 -25.70
C MET A 102 -15.76 -11.59 -25.43
N TYR A 103 -15.99 -11.99 -24.18
CA TYR A 103 -15.94 -13.37 -23.74
C TYR A 103 -17.18 -13.73 -22.90
N PRO A 104 -17.79 -14.91 -23.09
CA PRO A 104 -18.95 -15.32 -22.30
C PRO A 104 -18.68 -15.28 -20.79
N GLY A 105 -19.56 -14.65 -20.02
CA GLY A 105 -19.42 -14.53 -18.57
C GLY A 105 -18.64 -13.29 -18.10
N VAL A 106 -18.04 -12.51 -19.01
CA VAL A 106 -17.51 -11.18 -18.66
C VAL A 106 -18.60 -10.13 -18.84
N GLN A 107 -19.01 -9.49 -17.73
CA GLN A 107 -20.02 -8.43 -17.75
C GLN A 107 -19.37 -7.07 -18.03
N ILE A 108 -19.31 -6.70 -19.30
CA ILE A 108 -18.85 -5.38 -19.75
C ILE A 108 -19.62 -4.92 -20.97
N GLU A 109 -19.94 -3.63 -21.01
CA GLU A 109 -20.48 -2.96 -22.20
C GLU A 109 -19.37 -2.16 -22.89
N LEU A 110 -19.33 -2.20 -24.22
CA LEU A 110 -18.42 -1.41 -25.03
C LEU A 110 -19.20 -0.32 -25.79
N PRO A 111 -18.66 0.91 -25.88
CA PRO A 111 -17.36 1.35 -25.38
C PRO A 111 -17.29 1.47 -23.85
N LEU A 112 -16.15 1.09 -23.27
CA LEU A 112 -15.88 1.30 -21.86
C LEU A 112 -15.39 2.74 -21.66
N LEU A 113 -16.17 3.55 -20.96
CA LEU A 113 -15.86 4.94 -20.66
C LEU A 113 -15.49 5.13 -19.18
N ARG A 114 -14.53 6.00 -18.90
CA ARG A 114 -14.23 6.51 -17.56
C ARG A 114 -14.01 8.01 -17.63
N ASP A 115 -14.73 8.78 -16.83
CA ASP A 115 -14.64 10.25 -16.81
C ASP A 115 -14.76 10.89 -18.21
N LYS A 116 -15.64 10.33 -19.06
CA LYS A 116 -15.86 10.69 -20.48
C LYS A 116 -14.70 10.38 -21.43
N GLN A 117 -13.64 9.72 -20.96
CA GLN A 117 -12.58 9.18 -21.80
C GLN A 117 -12.88 7.74 -22.21
N GLU A 118 -12.70 7.43 -23.48
CA GLU A 118 -12.84 6.08 -24.02
C GLU A 118 -11.59 5.24 -23.69
N LEU A 119 -11.76 4.22 -22.85
CA LEU A 119 -10.68 3.33 -22.43
C LEU A 119 -10.62 2.07 -23.31
N ILE A 120 -11.78 1.57 -23.72
CA ILE A 120 -11.93 0.52 -24.72
C ILE A 120 -13.03 0.96 -25.68
N ASN A 121 -12.71 1.04 -26.97
CA ASN A 121 -13.69 1.50 -27.96
C ASN A 121 -14.70 0.41 -28.33
N GLY A 122 -15.72 0.76 -29.12
CA GLY A 122 -16.74 -0.19 -29.58
C GLY A 122 -16.21 -1.36 -30.43
N SER A 123 -14.99 -1.27 -30.97
CA SER A 123 -14.30 -2.36 -31.68
C SER A 123 -13.38 -3.20 -30.79
N GLY A 124 -13.32 -2.91 -29.49
CA GLY A 124 -12.43 -3.57 -28.54
C GLY A 124 -11.00 -3.03 -28.52
N LYS A 125 -10.66 -1.98 -29.27
CA LYS A 125 -9.30 -1.38 -29.22
C LYS A 125 -9.09 -0.74 -27.85
N ILE A 126 -7.99 -1.09 -27.21
CA ILE A 126 -7.59 -0.58 -25.89
C ILE A 126 -6.83 0.74 -26.08
N ALA A 127 -7.19 1.76 -25.30
CA ALA A 127 -6.51 3.04 -25.31
C ALA A 127 -5.04 2.90 -24.85
N GLU A 128 -4.17 3.76 -25.38
CA GLU A 128 -2.77 3.78 -24.96
C GLU A 128 -2.63 4.09 -23.46
N GLY A 129 -1.71 3.39 -22.79
CA GLY A 129 -1.52 3.51 -21.34
C GLY A 129 -2.60 2.84 -20.47
N PHE A 130 -3.72 2.39 -21.05
CA PHE A 130 -4.74 1.67 -20.29
C PHE A 130 -4.42 0.17 -20.19
N GLY A 131 -4.27 -0.33 -18.97
CA GLY A 131 -4.18 -1.76 -18.66
C GLY A 131 -5.54 -2.30 -18.26
N VAL A 132 -6.03 -3.33 -18.96
CA VAL A 132 -7.30 -3.98 -18.65
C VAL A 132 -7.19 -4.68 -17.29
N PRO A 133 -8.03 -4.33 -16.29
CA PRO A 133 -8.06 -4.97 -14.98
C PRO A 133 -8.34 -6.47 -15.06
N LEU A 134 -7.81 -7.24 -14.11
CA LEU A 134 -7.99 -8.71 -14.10
C LEU A 134 -9.45 -9.12 -14.01
N GLU A 135 -10.29 -8.31 -13.36
CA GLU A 135 -11.73 -8.55 -13.20
C GLU A 135 -12.49 -8.63 -14.52
N LEU A 136 -11.95 -8.04 -15.58
CA LEU A 136 -12.54 -8.07 -16.93
C LEU A 136 -12.04 -9.25 -17.77
N TYR A 137 -11.25 -10.16 -17.19
CA TYR A 137 -10.75 -11.34 -17.89
C TYR A 137 -11.76 -12.48 -17.73
N PRO A 138 -11.75 -13.49 -18.62
CA PRO A 138 -12.47 -14.74 -18.40
C PRO A 138 -12.21 -15.29 -16.99
N PRO A 139 -13.24 -15.70 -16.21
CA PRO A 139 -13.06 -16.19 -14.84
C PRO A 139 -12.02 -17.32 -14.72
N GLU A 140 -11.97 -18.21 -15.70
CA GLU A 140 -10.98 -19.29 -15.78
C GLU A 140 -9.56 -18.75 -15.92
N LEU A 141 -9.37 -17.72 -16.75
CA LEU A 141 -8.08 -17.05 -16.93
C LEU A 141 -7.68 -16.26 -15.68
N GLN A 142 -8.64 -15.65 -14.98
CA GLN A 142 -8.37 -15.02 -13.68
C GLN A 142 -7.78 -16.03 -12.68
N ASN A 143 -8.40 -17.21 -12.56
CA ASN A 143 -7.93 -18.28 -11.67
C ASN A 143 -6.53 -18.78 -12.08
N ILE A 144 -6.27 -18.90 -13.39
CA ILE A 144 -4.95 -19.29 -13.90
C ILE A 144 -3.90 -18.24 -13.53
N CYS A 145 -4.20 -16.95 -13.70
CA CYS A 145 -3.30 -15.85 -13.35
C CYS A 145 -3.04 -15.79 -11.83
N ASP A 146 -4.07 -15.93 -11.00
CA ASP A 146 -3.93 -15.94 -9.54
C ASP A 146 -3.10 -17.15 -9.08
N ALA A 147 -3.36 -18.33 -9.63
CA ALA A 147 -2.57 -19.53 -9.33
C ALA A 147 -1.10 -19.34 -9.77
N ALA A 148 -0.86 -18.79 -10.97
CA ALA A 148 0.48 -18.47 -11.45
C ALA A 148 1.20 -17.48 -10.52
N ALA A 149 0.55 -16.37 -10.16
CA ALA A 149 1.12 -15.39 -9.24
C ALA A 149 1.48 -16.00 -7.88
N ASN A 150 0.54 -16.75 -7.28
CA ASN A 150 0.74 -17.37 -5.97
C ASN A 150 1.85 -18.42 -5.98
N ASP A 151 1.88 -19.29 -7.00
CA ASP A 151 2.89 -20.35 -7.10
C ASP A 151 4.28 -19.76 -7.33
N LEU A 152 4.42 -18.81 -8.26
CA LEU A 152 5.69 -18.13 -8.53
C LEU A 152 6.18 -17.34 -7.31
N ARG A 153 5.27 -16.64 -6.61
CA ARG A 153 5.58 -15.88 -5.40
C ARG A 153 6.05 -16.82 -4.29
N SER A 154 5.29 -17.87 -3.99
CA SER A 154 5.65 -18.88 -3.00
C SER A 154 7.00 -19.52 -3.31
N THR A 155 7.25 -19.80 -4.59
CA THR A 155 8.51 -20.38 -5.04
C THR A 155 9.70 -19.45 -4.82
N ALA A 156 9.60 -18.17 -5.18
CA ALA A 156 10.66 -17.21 -4.87
C ALA A 156 10.81 -16.96 -3.36
N GLU A 157 9.72 -16.85 -2.61
CA GLU A 157 9.81 -16.71 -1.15
C GLU A 157 10.55 -17.89 -0.52
N ARG A 158 10.23 -19.10 -0.96
CA ARG A 158 10.92 -20.32 -0.53
C ARG A 158 12.40 -20.27 -0.90
N PHE A 159 12.74 -19.89 -2.13
CA PHE A 159 14.13 -19.74 -2.58
C PHE A 159 14.92 -18.79 -1.67
N PHE A 160 14.42 -17.59 -1.39
CA PHE A 160 15.13 -16.63 -0.52
C PHE A 160 15.12 -17.01 0.96
N LYS A 161 14.07 -17.67 1.46
CA LYS A 161 14.05 -18.24 2.81
C LYS A 161 15.13 -19.32 2.97
N LEU A 162 15.27 -20.21 1.98
CA LEU A 162 16.30 -21.23 1.97
C LEU A 162 17.71 -20.64 1.82
N LEU A 163 17.87 -19.64 0.95
CA LEU A 163 19.15 -18.96 0.76
C LEU A 163 19.63 -18.28 2.06
N ARG A 164 18.73 -17.56 2.74
CA ARG A 164 19.01 -16.95 4.04
C ARG A 164 19.42 -17.98 5.09
N TRP A 165 18.70 -19.10 5.17
CA TRP A 165 19.01 -20.15 6.12
C TRP A 165 20.34 -20.84 5.81
N GLN A 166 20.56 -21.22 4.55
CA GLN A 166 21.76 -21.95 4.12
C GLN A 166 23.04 -21.13 4.31
N GLN A 167 22.96 -19.81 4.07
CA GLN A 167 24.12 -18.93 4.05
C GLN A 167 24.19 -17.97 5.25
N GLU A 168 23.28 -18.10 6.22
CA GLU A 168 23.18 -17.21 7.39
C GLU A 168 23.13 -15.72 6.98
N ILE A 169 22.31 -15.39 5.98
CA ILE A 169 22.21 -14.03 5.44
C ILE A 169 21.17 -13.23 6.25
N ASP A 170 21.60 -12.09 6.79
CA ASP A 170 20.70 -11.07 7.32
C ASP A 170 19.83 -10.50 6.20
N GLY A 171 18.51 -10.43 6.42
CA GLY A 171 17.59 -9.90 5.43
C GLY A 171 16.18 -9.68 5.98
N PRO A 172 15.33 -8.93 5.25
CA PRO A 172 13.99 -8.56 5.72
C PRO A 172 13.12 -9.81 5.96
N HIS A 173 12.26 -9.76 6.98
CA HIS A 173 11.38 -10.91 7.32
C HIS A 173 10.51 -11.32 6.12
N HIS A 174 9.91 -10.33 5.46
CA HIS A 174 9.22 -10.48 4.18
C HIS A 174 10.22 -10.35 3.04
N VAL A 175 10.18 -11.29 2.09
CA VAL A 175 11.10 -11.31 0.93
C VAL A 175 10.80 -10.15 -0.02
N PHE A 176 9.52 -9.80 -0.17
CA PHE A 176 9.06 -8.74 -1.05
C PHE A 176 8.52 -7.57 -0.22
N GLU A 177 9.00 -6.35 -0.53
CA GLU A 177 8.48 -5.11 0.06
C GLU A 177 7.13 -4.72 -0.58
N TRP A 178 6.97 -5.01 -1.87
CA TRP A 178 5.78 -4.71 -2.66
C TRP A 178 5.25 -5.97 -3.33
N ASP A 179 3.97 -5.96 -3.72
CA ASP A 179 3.40 -7.05 -4.51
C ASP A 179 4.14 -7.18 -5.85
N PRO A 180 4.75 -8.34 -6.13
CA PRO A 180 5.44 -8.59 -7.40
C PRO A 180 4.49 -8.42 -8.60
N ALA A 181 5.04 -7.98 -9.72
CA ALA A 181 4.29 -7.83 -10.95
C ALA A 181 4.28 -9.15 -11.73
N LEU A 182 3.10 -9.60 -12.15
CA LEU A 182 2.95 -10.75 -13.03
C LEU A 182 2.92 -10.27 -14.48
N TYR A 183 3.70 -10.93 -15.32
CA TYR A 183 3.74 -10.75 -16.76
C TYR A 183 3.45 -12.07 -17.45
N TRP A 184 3.00 -11.99 -18.70
CA TRP A 184 2.75 -13.15 -19.53
C TRP A 184 3.23 -12.97 -20.97
N ARG A 185 3.28 -14.07 -21.72
CA ARG A 185 3.44 -14.08 -23.17
C ARG A 185 2.90 -15.37 -23.75
N THR A 186 2.52 -15.33 -25.02
CA THR A 186 1.94 -16.44 -25.75
C THR A 186 2.94 -17.19 -26.65
N SER A 187 4.18 -16.69 -26.74
CA SER A 187 5.28 -17.32 -27.49
C SER A 187 6.57 -17.37 -26.66
N PRO A 188 7.36 -18.45 -26.72
CA PRO A 188 8.65 -18.57 -26.03
C PRO A 188 9.72 -17.54 -26.44
N SER A 189 9.58 -16.89 -27.59
CA SER A 189 10.49 -15.85 -28.07
C SER A 189 9.88 -14.44 -28.03
N GLY A 190 8.64 -14.30 -27.56
CA GLY A 190 7.94 -13.02 -27.50
C GLY A 190 8.32 -12.18 -26.27
N GLU A 191 7.99 -10.89 -26.33
CA GLU A 191 8.08 -9.97 -25.20
C GLU A 191 7.04 -10.30 -24.13
N TYR A 192 7.36 -9.96 -22.89
CA TYR A 192 6.47 -10.12 -21.74
C TYR A 192 5.58 -8.88 -21.58
N TYR A 193 4.28 -9.11 -21.44
CA TYR A 193 3.28 -8.07 -21.21
C TYR A 193 2.72 -8.20 -19.81
N ILE A 194 2.48 -7.07 -19.15
CA ILE A 194 1.95 -7.07 -17.78
C ILE A 194 0.53 -7.68 -17.76
N VAL A 195 0.29 -8.60 -16.83
CA VAL A 195 -1.05 -9.11 -16.54
C VAL A 195 -1.83 -8.02 -15.79
N GLY A 196 -3.10 -7.87 -16.13
CA GLY A 196 -4.01 -6.98 -15.42
C GLY A 196 -3.91 -7.21 -13.91
N ARG A 197 -3.81 -6.12 -13.15
CA ARG A 197 -3.84 -6.22 -11.70
C ARG A 197 -5.29 -6.36 -11.25
N ARG A 198 -5.53 -7.17 -10.21
CA ARG A 198 -6.79 -7.05 -9.48
C ARG A 198 -6.91 -5.63 -8.97
N GLN A 199 -8.07 -5.02 -9.12
CA GLN A 199 -8.41 -3.82 -8.38
C GLN A 199 -8.42 -4.21 -6.91
N GLN A 200 -7.28 -4.06 -6.22
CA GLN A 200 -7.25 -4.29 -4.79
C GLN A 200 -8.26 -3.34 -4.16
N THR A 201 -9.25 -3.91 -3.47
CA THR A 201 -10.01 -3.25 -2.41
C THR A 201 -9.07 -3.02 -1.24
N SER A 202 -8.05 -2.20 -1.43
CA SER A 202 -7.44 -1.55 -0.30
C SER A 202 -8.49 -0.55 0.21
N ILE A 203 -9.23 -0.92 1.26
CA ILE A 203 -9.68 0.08 2.22
C ILE A 203 -8.39 0.59 2.85
N GLY A 204 -7.87 1.62 2.22
CA GLY A 204 -6.56 2.17 2.41
C GLY A 204 -6.56 3.45 1.60
N ARG A 205 -6.21 4.54 2.28
CA ARG A 205 -5.99 5.82 1.64
C ARG A 205 -4.81 5.65 0.67
N SER A 206 -5.08 5.48 -0.63
CA SER A 206 -4.02 5.68 -1.64
C SER A 206 -3.44 7.07 -1.41
N PRO A 207 -2.11 7.30 -1.51
CA PRO A 207 -1.55 8.64 -1.35
C PRO A 207 -2.39 9.60 -2.20
N ALA A 208 -2.86 10.69 -1.59
CA ALA A 208 -3.95 11.50 -2.16
C ALA A 208 -3.53 12.33 -3.39
N GLY A 209 -2.41 11.96 -4.04
CA GLY A 209 -1.72 12.77 -5.03
C GLY A 209 -1.23 14.09 -4.44
N ILE A 210 -0.52 14.86 -5.26
CA ILE A 210 -0.35 16.29 -5.02
C ILE A 210 -1.47 16.99 -5.78
N GLU A 211 -2.35 17.68 -5.07
CA GLU A 211 -3.25 18.68 -5.64
C GLU A 211 -2.58 20.04 -5.44
N TRP A 212 -2.58 20.90 -6.47
CA TRP A 212 -1.89 22.18 -6.46
C TRP A 212 -2.77 23.27 -7.08
N GLU A 213 -3.53 23.97 -6.25
CA GLU A 213 -4.35 25.13 -6.63
C GLU A 213 -3.71 26.45 -6.12
N GLU A 214 -4.18 27.61 -6.56
CA GLU A 214 -3.63 28.91 -6.13
C GLU A 214 -3.64 29.10 -4.60
N ALA A 215 -4.61 28.52 -3.90
CA ALA A 215 -4.65 28.54 -2.44
C ALA A 215 -3.52 27.72 -1.82
N ASP A 216 -3.21 26.54 -2.39
CA ASP A 216 -2.08 25.71 -1.95
C ASP A 216 -0.75 26.40 -2.15
N GLU A 217 -0.58 27.08 -3.30
CA GLU A 217 0.65 27.79 -3.58
C GLU A 217 0.87 28.92 -2.58
N ARG A 218 -0.18 29.66 -2.20
CA ARG A 218 -0.09 30.71 -1.17
C ARG A 218 0.26 30.11 0.20
N ASP A 219 -0.52 29.13 0.66
CA ASP A 219 -0.31 28.48 1.97
C ASP A 219 1.08 27.85 2.07
N PHE A 220 1.52 27.17 1.00
CA PHE A 220 2.84 26.55 0.94
C PHE A 220 3.96 27.59 0.85
N ARG A 221 3.78 28.70 0.13
CA ARG A 221 4.77 29.79 0.08
C ARG A 221 4.95 30.44 1.46
N ASP A 222 3.86 30.63 2.20
CA ASP A 222 3.90 31.16 3.57
C ASP A 222 4.60 30.18 4.54
N LEU A 223 4.37 28.87 4.37
CA LEU A 223 5.08 27.84 5.11
C LEU A 223 6.58 27.81 4.75
N TRP A 224 6.90 27.83 3.45
CA TRP A 224 8.26 27.80 2.91
C TRP A 224 9.09 29.01 3.30
N ALA A 225 8.46 30.18 3.45
CA ALA A 225 9.15 31.40 3.88
C ALA A 225 9.68 31.35 5.32
N LYS A 226 9.17 30.41 6.14
CA LYS A 226 9.67 30.17 7.50
C LYS A 226 10.95 29.32 7.40
N VAL A 227 12.11 29.93 7.64
CA VAL A 227 13.44 29.28 7.50
C VAL A 227 13.55 27.96 8.28
N GLU A 228 12.90 27.87 9.45
CA GLU A 228 12.90 26.70 10.32
C GLU A 228 11.69 25.77 10.10
N ALA A 229 10.88 25.98 9.05
CA ALA A 229 9.75 25.10 8.77
C ALA A 229 10.24 23.74 8.25
N ALA A 230 10.26 22.79 9.16
CA ALA A 230 10.29 21.37 8.85
C ALA A 230 8.93 20.75 9.17
N GLU A 231 8.71 19.55 8.67
CA GLU A 231 7.62 18.76 9.17
C GLU A 231 7.81 18.47 10.68
N PRO A 232 6.75 18.60 11.49
CA PRO A 232 6.83 18.21 12.89
C PRO A 232 7.01 16.69 13.05
N LEU A 233 7.94 16.26 13.91
CA LEU A 233 8.21 14.85 14.23
C LEU A 233 6.96 14.01 14.53
N GLY A 234 5.95 14.60 15.19
CA GLY A 234 4.68 13.93 15.44
C GLY A 234 3.97 13.45 14.16
N HIS A 235 4.01 14.24 13.09
CA HIS A 235 3.41 13.87 11.80
C HIS A 235 4.24 12.81 11.06
N GLU A 236 5.57 12.88 11.16
CA GLU A 236 6.47 11.86 10.58
C GLU A 236 6.20 10.49 11.21
N LEU A 237 6.22 10.42 12.54
CA LEU A 237 5.94 9.18 13.28
C LEU A 237 4.53 8.65 13.02
N LEU A 238 3.54 9.53 12.85
CA LEU A 238 2.19 9.12 12.48
C LEU A 238 2.16 8.47 11.09
N ARG A 239 2.92 8.99 10.12
CA ARG A 239 2.99 8.40 8.78
C ARG A 239 3.70 7.06 8.78
N GLU A 240 4.77 6.92 9.55
CA GLU A 240 5.40 5.62 9.77
C GLU A 240 4.42 4.62 10.41
N ALA A 241 3.68 5.06 11.43
CA ALA A 241 2.66 4.23 12.07
C ALA A 241 1.60 3.76 11.06
N GLN A 242 1.11 4.66 10.20
CA GLN A 242 0.15 4.36 9.13
C GLN A 242 0.71 3.34 8.12
N GLY A 243 1.98 3.47 7.75
CA GLY A 243 2.66 2.51 6.87
C GLY A 243 2.83 1.13 7.51
N ALA A 244 3.03 1.08 8.83
CA ALA A 244 3.26 -0.16 9.57
C ALA A 244 1.97 -0.93 9.94
N VAL A 245 0.78 -0.33 9.86
CA VAL A 245 -0.48 -0.92 10.37
C VAL A 245 -0.70 -2.37 9.93
N ARG A 246 -0.46 -2.67 8.65
CA ARG A 246 -0.75 -4.00 8.09
C ARG A 246 0.36 -5.01 8.36
N ALA A 247 1.62 -4.58 8.24
CA ALA A 247 2.77 -5.47 8.34
C ALA A 247 3.23 -5.70 9.79
N ALA A 248 3.12 -4.66 10.63
CA ALA A 248 3.64 -4.64 11.99
C ALA A 248 2.70 -3.84 12.92
N PRO A 249 1.49 -4.36 13.23
CA PRO A 249 0.47 -3.60 13.95
C PRO A 249 0.90 -3.25 15.40
N ARG A 250 1.79 -4.04 16.00
CA ARG A 250 2.39 -3.72 17.32
C ARG A 250 3.25 -2.46 17.22
N SER A 251 4.15 -2.42 16.24
CA SER A 251 5.01 -1.26 15.98
C SER A 251 4.16 -0.03 15.63
N ALA A 252 3.12 -0.20 14.82
CA ALA A 252 2.20 0.89 14.48
C ALA A 252 1.51 1.48 15.73
N LEU A 253 1.08 0.67 16.70
CA LEU A 253 0.50 1.17 17.96
C LEU A 253 1.52 1.97 18.78
N LEU A 254 2.76 1.47 18.89
CA LEU A 254 3.84 2.16 19.62
C LEU A 254 4.21 3.50 18.95
N LEU A 255 4.32 3.50 17.62
CA LEU A 255 4.61 4.69 16.81
C LEU A 255 3.47 5.71 16.90
N ALA A 256 2.20 5.28 16.86
CA ALA A 256 1.05 6.16 16.99
C ALA A 256 1.02 6.88 18.36
N ALA A 257 1.32 6.17 19.44
CA ALA A 257 1.43 6.78 20.76
C ALA A 257 2.61 7.76 20.84
N SER A 258 3.76 7.37 20.28
CA SER A 258 4.97 8.21 20.23
C SER A 258 4.77 9.47 19.40
N ALA A 259 4.04 9.38 18.28
CA ALA A 259 3.65 10.50 17.44
C ALA A 259 2.87 11.56 18.22
N LEU A 260 1.87 11.13 18.99
CA LEU A 260 1.07 12.03 19.81
C LEU A 260 1.88 12.66 20.95
N GLU A 261 2.72 11.86 21.62
CA GLU A 261 3.60 12.35 22.69
C GLU A 261 4.60 13.38 22.17
N ALA A 262 5.28 13.09 21.07
CA ALA A 262 6.21 14.00 20.43
C ALA A 262 5.52 15.29 19.96
N GLY A 263 4.35 15.18 19.34
CA GLY A 263 3.58 16.35 18.89
C GLY A 263 3.17 17.27 20.04
N ILE A 264 2.64 16.71 21.13
CA ILE A 264 2.25 17.50 22.31
C ILE A 264 3.47 18.14 22.96
N LYS A 265 4.55 17.39 23.17
CA LYS A 265 5.78 17.94 23.78
C LYS A 265 6.38 19.07 22.96
N THR A 266 6.48 18.88 21.64
CA THR A 266 7.00 19.91 20.72
C THR A 266 6.12 21.15 20.75
N HIS A 267 4.79 20.98 20.75
CA HIS A 267 3.86 22.10 20.86
C HIS A 267 4.01 22.87 22.18
N ILE A 268 4.13 22.16 23.31
CA ILE A 268 4.39 22.78 24.61
C ILE A 268 5.73 23.54 24.61
N ALA A 269 6.79 22.93 24.09
CA ALA A 269 8.11 23.56 24.02
C ALA A 269 8.08 24.86 23.20
N ARG A 270 7.30 24.91 22.12
CA ARG A 270 7.10 26.13 21.33
C ARG A 270 6.35 27.22 22.11
N LEU A 271 5.34 26.85 22.89
CA LEU A 271 4.54 27.80 23.68
C LEU A 271 5.25 28.27 24.97
N ALA A 272 6.07 27.42 25.56
CA ALA A 272 6.83 27.68 26.78
C ALA A 272 8.31 27.26 26.62
N PRO A 273 9.10 27.99 25.81
CA PRO A 273 10.51 27.65 25.53
C PRO A 273 11.38 27.57 26.78
N GLU A 274 11.05 28.34 27.82
CA GLU A 274 11.71 28.30 29.12
C GLU A 274 11.64 26.92 29.81
N THR A 275 10.68 26.08 29.41
CA THR A 275 10.49 24.70 29.91
C THR A 275 10.86 23.62 28.90
N GLU A 276 11.42 23.98 27.74
CA GLU A 276 11.73 23.03 26.66
C GLU A 276 12.60 21.88 27.14
N TRP A 277 13.71 22.17 27.83
CA TRP A 277 14.64 21.17 28.35
C TRP A 277 13.91 20.15 29.26
N LEU A 278 12.96 20.62 30.08
CA LEU A 278 12.18 19.76 30.97
C LEU A 278 11.20 18.91 30.17
N MET A 279 10.57 19.45 29.12
CA MET A 279 9.63 18.70 28.29
C MET A 279 10.27 17.65 27.42
N MET A 280 11.47 17.91 26.91
CA MET A 280 12.17 16.96 26.05
C MET A 280 12.81 15.83 26.87
N GLU A 281 13.40 16.14 28.03
CA GLU A 281 14.13 15.16 28.84
C GLU A 281 13.26 14.40 29.86
N ALA A 282 12.14 14.99 30.33
CA ALA A 282 11.30 14.31 31.31
C ALA A 282 10.47 13.19 30.68
N PRO A 283 10.20 12.09 31.42
CA PRO A 283 9.18 11.12 31.04
C PRO A 283 7.86 11.82 30.72
N ALA A 284 7.24 11.46 29.60
CA ALA A 284 6.01 12.12 29.16
C ALA A 284 4.92 11.99 30.24
N PRO A 285 4.35 13.11 30.76
CA PRO A 285 3.22 13.02 31.65
C PRO A 285 2.02 12.42 30.92
N PRO A 286 0.98 11.93 31.64
CA PRO A 286 -0.16 11.28 31.01
C PRO A 286 -0.79 12.16 29.92
N VAL A 287 -0.75 11.72 28.66
CA VAL A 287 -1.19 12.48 27.48
C VAL A 287 -2.59 13.10 27.67
N ASN A 288 -3.54 12.35 28.23
CA ASN A 288 -4.88 12.87 28.51
C ASN A 288 -4.85 14.07 29.48
N LYS A 289 -4.03 14.03 30.54
CA LYS A 289 -3.90 15.17 31.46
C LYS A 289 -3.30 16.38 30.76
N MET A 290 -2.32 16.16 29.88
CA MET A 290 -1.75 17.26 29.09
C MET A 290 -2.82 17.91 28.19
N LEU A 291 -3.56 17.10 27.44
CA LEU A 291 -4.61 17.56 26.52
C LEU A 291 -5.78 18.25 27.23
N ARG A 292 -6.25 17.68 28.35
CA ARG A 292 -7.46 18.13 29.04
C ARG A 292 -7.20 19.28 30.02
N ASP A 293 -6.09 19.21 30.75
CA ASP A 293 -5.88 20.07 31.92
C ASP A 293 -4.80 21.13 31.65
N TYR A 294 -3.65 20.72 31.09
CA TYR A 294 -2.48 21.59 30.96
C TYR A 294 -2.52 22.51 29.73
N LEU A 295 -2.75 21.95 28.54
CA LEU A 295 -2.76 22.72 27.29
C LEU A 295 -3.78 23.88 27.32
N PRO A 296 -5.04 23.70 27.78
CA PRO A 296 -5.98 24.83 27.87
C PRO A 296 -5.50 25.98 28.74
N GLN A 297 -4.81 25.68 29.84
CA GLN A 297 -4.25 26.70 30.74
C GLN A 297 -3.10 27.43 30.06
N LEU A 298 -2.21 26.69 29.39
CA LEU A 298 -1.08 27.25 28.66
C LEU A 298 -1.55 28.13 27.49
N HIS A 299 -2.55 27.65 26.74
CA HIS A 299 -3.24 28.36 25.67
C HIS A 299 -3.83 29.69 26.16
N ALA A 300 -4.62 29.64 27.23
CA ALA A 300 -5.20 30.84 27.84
C ALA A 300 -4.12 31.84 28.30
N ALA A 301 -3.02 31.36 28.90
CA ALA A 301 -1.92 32.21 29.35
C ALA A 301 -1.16 32.88 28.20
N LYS A 302 -1.06 32.22 27.04
CA LYS A 302 -0.35 32.72 25.85
C LYS A 302 -1.26 33.45 24.86
N GLY A 303 -2.56 33.54 25.15
CA GLY A 303 -3.55 34.20 24.28
C GLY A 303 -3.76 33.49 22.94
N VAL A 304 -3.36 32.20 22.85
CA VAL A 304 -3.52 31.36 21.66
C VAL A 304 -4.35 30.16 22.07
N GLY A 305 -5.42 29.84 21.35
CA GLY A 305 -6.26 28.72 21.77
C GLY A 305 -7.52 28.57 20.95
N LEU A 306 -8.23 27.48 21.24
CA LEU A 306 -9.49 27.13 20.61
C LEU A 306 -10.62 27.32 21.64
N ALA A 307 -11.59 28.18 21.36
CA ALA A 307 -12.72 28.40 22.27
C ALA A 307 -13.52 27.10 22.53
N GLU A 308 -13.47 26.19 21.57
CA GLU A 308 -14.18 24.93 21.49
C GLU A 308 -13.34 23.73 21.98
N TRP A 309 -12.18 23.96 22.61
CA TRP A 309 -11.28 22.88 23.08
C TRP A 309 -12.01 21.85 23.96
N GLY A 310 -12.97 22.30 24.76
CA GLY A 310 -13.82 21.44 25.58
C GLY A 310 -14.65 20.42 24.78
N LYS A 311 -14.95 20.67 23.50
CA LYS A 311 -15.68 19.76 22.61
C LYS A 311 -14.82 18.56 22.15
N LEU A 312 -13.50 18.62 22.34
CA LEU A 312 -12.54 17.56 21.96
C LEU A 312 -12.39 16.43 22.99
N ARG A 313 -13.16 16.45 24.08
CA ARG A 313 -13.19 15.38 25.10
C ARG A 313 -13.28 13.96 24.53
N PRO A 314 -14.05 13.66 23.47
CA PRO A 314 -14.06 12.32 22.87
C PRO A 314 -12.69 11.88 22.37
N LEU A 315 -11.93 12.77 21.71
CA LEU A 315 -10.59 12.49 21.20
C LEU A 315 -9.61 12.27 22.36
N PHE A 316 -9.73 13.05 23.45
CA PHE A 316 -8.85 12.89 24.62
C PHE A 316 -9.05 11.55 25.31
N LYS A 317 -10.30 11.07 25.39
CA LYS A 317 -10.60 9.73 25.91
C LYS A 317 -9.98 8.64 25.04
N GLU A 318 -10.06 8.77 23.72
CA GLU A 318 -9.48 7.79 22.80
C GLU A 318 -7.93 7.81 22.84
N ALA A 319 -7.32 8.99 22.98
CA ALA A 319 -5.88 9.12 23.23
C ALA A 319 -5.44 8.48 24.57
N GLU A 320 -6.27 8.57 25.62
CA GLU A 320 -6.02 7.87 26.88
C GLU A 320 -6.05 6.36 26.71
N GLU A 321 -7.02 5.84 25.94
CA GLU A 321 -7.10 4.42 25.62
C GLU A 321 -5.89 3.95 24.81
N LEU A 322 -5.44 4.72 23.83
CA LEU A 322 -4.21 4.46 23.08
C LEU A 322 -3.00 4.32 24.04
N ALA A 323 -2.81 5.27 24.95
CA ALA A 323 -1.71 5.23 25.92
C ALA A 323 -1.78 4.00 26.84
N LYS A 324 -2.99 3.59 27.28
CA LYS A 324 -3.20 2.37 28.06
C LYS A 324 -2.81 1.12 27.27
N HIS A 325 -3.22 1.02 26.01
CA HIS A 325 -2.87 -0.10 25.15
C HIS A 325 -1.37 -0.15 24.85
N ARG A 326 -0.73 1.00 24.62
CA ARG A 326 0.73 1.10 24.49
C ARG A 326 1.44 0.55 25.72
N ASN A 327 1.06 1.00 26.92
CA ASN A 327 1.69 0.57 28.17
C ASN A 327 1.49 -0.94 28.41
N LYS A 328 0.29 -1.45 28.13
CA LYS A 328 0.04 -2.89 28.23
C LYS A 328 0.93 -3.67 27.25
N LEU A 329 0.99 -3.24 25.99
CA LEU A 329 1.82 -3.86 24.96
C LEU A 329 3.31 -3.88 25.35
N THR A 330 3.84 -2.78 25.88
CA THR A 330 5.25 -2.71 26.29
C THR A 330 5.58 -3.65 27.46
N HIS A 331 4.62 -3.93 28.34
CA HIS A 331 4.83 -4.81 29.49
C HIS A 331 4.51 -6.27 29.23
N SER A 332 3.47 -6.57 28.44
CA SER A 332 3.04 -7.96 28.21
C SER A 332 3.44 -8.52 26.85
N GLY A 333 3.81 -7.68 25.86
CA GLY A 333 4.05 -8.10 24.47
C GLY A 333 2.79 -8.51 23.69
N GLU A 334 1.64 -8.57 24.37
CA GLU A 334 0.38 -9.03 23.81
C GLU A 334 -0.45 -7.89 23.23
N MET A 335 -1.02 -8.13 22.06
CA MET A 335 -1.96 -7.21 21.41
C MET A 335 -3.20 -7.99 20.97
N PRO A 336 -4.32 -7.88 21.72
CA PRO A 336 -5.57 -8.56 21.36
C PRO A 336 -6.10 -8.10 20.00
N GLU A 337 -6.78 -8.97 19.26
CA GLU A 337 -7.38 -8.65 17.95
C GLU A 337 -8.30 -7.43 17.99
N ALA A 338 -9.04 -7.25 19.09
CA ALA A 338 -9.89 -6.07 19.29
C ALA A 338 -9.10 -4.74 19.26
N VAL A 339 -7.83 -4.76 19.71
CA VAL A 339 -6.94 -3.59 19.65
C VAL A 339 -6.44 -3.38 18.22
N ILE A 340 -6.15 -4.46 17.49
CA ILE A 340 -5.77 -4.41 16.07
C ILE A 340 -6.89 -3.78 15.24
N ALA A 341 -8.12 -4.23 15.44
CA ALA A 341 -9.30 -3.70 14.77
C ALA A 341 -9.56 -2.22 15.08
N LYS A 342 -9.18 -1.76 16.28
CA LYS A 342 -9.34 -0.37 16.73
C LYS A 342 -8.20 0.55 16.30
N LEU A 343 -7.06 0.01 15.88
CA LEU A 343 -5.86 0.78 15.52
C LEU A 343 -6.11 1.89 14.48
N PRO A 344 -6.92 1.70 13.42
CA PRO A 344 -7.26 2.80 12.50
C PRO A 344 -7.91 4.00 13.18
N SER A 345 -8.77 3.76 14.18
CA SER A 345 -9.43 4.82 14.95
C SER A 345 -8.43 5.60 15.81
N PHE A 346 -7.47 4.91 16.41
CA PHE A 346 -6.38 5.57 17.15
C PHE A 346 -5.54 6.47 16.24
N LEU A 347 -5.17 6.00 15.04
CA LEU A 347 -4.40 6.78 14.08
C LEU A 347 -5.16 8.01 13.59
N ASP A 348 -6.47 7.86 13.35
CA ASP A 348 -7.33 8.98 12.97
C ASP A 348 -7.41 10.03 14.09
N THR A 349 -7.55 9.60 15.35
CA THR A 349 -7.56 10.50 16.50
C THR A 349 -6.22 11.20 16.73
N VAL A 350 -5.09 10.51 16.57
CA VAL A 350 -3.76 11.13 16.62
C VAL A 350 -3.60 12.15 15.49
N SER A 351 -4.02 11.80 14.26
CA SER A 351 -4.00 12.72 13.11
C SER A 351 -4.78 14.00 13.39
N ASP A 352 -6.00 13.87 13.91
CA ASP A 352 -6.85 15.02 14.21
C ASP A 352 -6.22 15.91 15.29
N LEU A 353 -5.72 15.31 16.37
CA LEU A 353 -5.06 16.06 17.44
C LEU A 353 -3.83 16.82 16.94
N LEU A 354 -2.97 16.19 16.13
CA LEU A 354 -1.78 16.85 15.58
C LEU A 354 -2.14 18.03 14.68
N TYR A 355 -3.10 17.87 13.75
CA TYR A 355 -3.53 18.99 12.90
C TYR A 355 -4.26 20.08 13.69
N ILE A 356 -4.97 19.75 14.78
CA ILE A 356 -5.54 20.77 15.66
C ILE A 356 -4.44 21.60 16.33
N LEU A 357 -3.34 20.98 16.75
CA LEU A 357 -2.18 21.71 17.29
C LEU A 357 -1.59 22.65 16.23
N ASP A 358 -1.46 22.22 14.98
CA ASP A 358 -0.99 23.07 13.89
C ASP A 358 -1.89 24.30 13.68
N VAL A 359 -3.22 24.13 13.80
CA VAL A 359 -4.18 25.25 13.72
C VAL A 359 -3.98 26.23 14.86
N VAL A 360 -3.78 25.74 16.09
CA VAL A 360 -3.50 26.62 17.25
C VAL A 360 -2.17 27.37 17.08
N GLU A 361 -1.23 26.82 16.32
CA GLU A 361 0.03 27.49 15.92
C GLU A 361 -0.13 28.46 14.74
N GLY A 362 -1.36 28.70 14.26
CA GLY A 362 -1.68 29.65 13.19
C GLY A 362 -1.62 29.06 11.78
N ASN A 363 -1.46 27.75 11.63
CA ASN A 363 -1.50 27.07 10.33
C ASN A 363 -2.94 26.76 9.93
N GLU A 364 -3.68 27.78 9.49
CA GLU A 364 -5.11 27.70 9.13
C GLU A 364 -5.42 26.60 8.09
N TRP A 365 -4.48 26.33 7.19
CA TRP A 365 -4.59 25.25 6.20
C TRP A 365 -4.82 23.88 6.84
N ALA A 366 -4.31 23.65 8.05
CA ALA A 366 -4.39 22.37 8.75
C ALA A 366 -5.83 21.98 9.13
N ARG A 367 -6.75 22.96 9.24
CA ARG A 367 -8.19 22.69 9.48
C ARG A 367 -8.75 21.71 8.47
N HIS A 368 -8.30 21.78 7.22
CA HIS A 368 -8.78 20.93 6.12
C HIS A 368 -8.34 19.47 6.23
N ASN A 369 -7.30 19.19 7.01
CA ASN A 369 -6.75 17.84 7.17
C ASN A 369 -7.38 17.08 8.34
N VAL A 370 -8.15 17.76 9.19
CA VAL A 370 -8.93 17.14 10.27
C VAL A 370 -10.16 16.41 9.70
N GLN A 371 -10.45 15.24 10.26
CA GLN A 371 -11.59 14.42 9.86
C GLN A 371 -12.91 15.19 9.94
N PHE A 372 -13.86 14.83 9.05
CA PHE A 372 -15.18 15.46 9.01
C PHE A 372 -15.90 15.44 10.36
N LYS A 373 -15.86 14.29 11.07
CA LYS A 373 -16.48 14.13 12.39
C LYS A 373 -15.95 15.16 13.39
N THR A 374 -14.64 15.40 13.38
CA THR A 374 -13.96 16.29 14.33
C THR A 374 -14.12 17.75 13.93
N ARG A 375 -14.06 18.06 12.62
CA ARG A 375 -14.41 19.39 12.11
C ARG A 375 -15.83 19.80 12.48
N ALA A 376 -16.78 18.88 12.37
CA ALA A 376 -18.16 19.13 12.76
C ALA A 376 -18.29 19.43 14.27
N LEU A 377 -17.48 18.80 15.13
CA LEU A 377 -17.44 19.16 16.56
C LEU A 377 -16.93 20.59 16.78
N LEU A 378 -16.00 21.05 15.95
CA LEU A 378 -15.35 22.36 16.08
C LEU A 378 -16.01 23.49 15.27
N ASP A 379 -17.14 23.21 14.61
CA ASP A 379 -17.79 24.16 13.69
C ASP A 379 -16.85 24.65 12.57
N TRP A 380 -15.88 23.83 12.18
CA TRP A 380 -14.91 24.15 11.14
C TRP A 380 -15.47 23.90 9.73
N PRO A 381 -15.11 24.73 8.74
CA PRO A 381 -15.66 24.64 7.41
C PRO A 381 -15.40 23.28 6.75
N THR A 382 -16.40 22.80 6.00
CA THR A 382 -16.31 21.55 5.23
C THR A 382 -15.40 21.67 4.01
N THR A 383 -15.05 22.91 3.63
CA THR A 383 -14.49 23.29 2.34
C THR A 383 -13.01 23.01 2.20
N ARG A 384 -12.70 21.74 1.99
CA ARG A 384 -11.87 21.37 0.85
C ARG A 384 -12.45 20.07 0.31
N ARG A 385 -12.54 19.94 -1.02
CA ARG A 385 -12.73 18.62 -1.63
C ARG A 385 -11.71 17.71 -0.94
N ARG A 386 -12.18 16.64 -0.30
CA ARG A 386 -11.29 15.65 0.31
C ARG A 386 -10.22 15.39 -0.75
N ARG A 387 -8.93 15.72 -0.48
CA ARG A 387 -7.83 15.39 -1.42
C ARG A 387 -8.16 14.02 -1.93
N ARG A 388 -8.36 13.87 -3.24
CA ARG A 388 -8.98 12.66 -3.77
C ARG A 388 -8.03 11.51 -3.47
N TYR A 389 -8.21 10.90 -2.30
CA TYR A 389 -7.82 9.53 -2.09
C TYR A 389 -8.44 8.84 -3.28
N ILE A 390 -7.61 8.22 -4.10
CA ILE A 390 -8.10 7.21 -5.01
C ILE A 390 -8.60 6.13 -4.06
N ILE A 391 -9.88 6.26 -3.66
CA ILE A 391 -10.66 5.14 -3.25
C ILE A 391 -10.58 4.27 -4.49
N ARG A 392 -9.85 3.16 -4.39
CA ARG A 392 -10.08 2.04 -5.30
C ARG A 392 -11.48 1.55 -4.97
N ALA A 393 -12.47 2.30 -5.43
CA ALA A 393 -13.85 1.91 -5.44
C ALA A 393 -13.94 0.98 -6.65
N THR A 394 -13.93 -0.30 -6.31
CA THR A 394 -14.64 -1.33 -7.05
C THR A 394 -15.97 -0.81 -7.56
N HIS A 395 -16.32 -1.28 -8.76
CA HIS A 395 -17.65 -1.37 -9.35
C HIS A 395 -18.81 -0.76 -8.54
N PRO A 396 -19.70 0.05 -9.14
CA PRO A 396 -21.03 0.21 -8.58
C PRO A 396 -21.63 -1.20 -8.51
N SER A 397 -21.81 -1.72 -7.29
CA SER A 397 -22.72 -2.83 -7.07
C SER A 397 -24.03 -2.43 -7.73
N MET A 398 -24.43 -3.22 -8.73
CA MET A 398 -25.76 -3.12 -9.32
C MET A 398 -26.76 -3.01 -8.18
N LEU A 399 -27.57 -1.96 -8.25
CA LEU A 399 -28.86 -1.92 -7.58
C LEU A 399 -29.59 -3.21 -7.95
N PHE A 400 -29.77 -4.11 -6.99
CA PHE A 400 -30.87 -5.04 -7.04
C PHE A 400 -31.95 -4.43 -6.15
N ASP A 401 -32.98 -3.90 -6.80
CA ASP A 401 -34.30 -3.75 -6.21
C ASP A 401 -34.81 -5.15 -5.84
N ASP A 402 -35.08 -5.36 -4.56
CA ASP A 402 -36.35 -5.88 -4.01
C ASP A 402 -36.34 -5.79 -2.47
#